data_AF-A0A9E5ANU3-F1
#
_entry.id   AF-A0A9E5ANU3-F1
#
_cell.length_a   1.000
_cell.length_b   1.000
_cell.length_c   1.000
_cell.angle_alpha   90.00
_cell.angle_beta   90.00
_cell.angle_gamma   90.00
#
_symmetry.space_group_name_H-M   'P 1'
#
loop_
_entity.id
_entity.type
_entity.pdbx_description
1 polymer ?
#
loop_
_entity_poly.entity_id
_entity_poly.type
_entity_poly.pdbx_seq_one_letter_code
_entity_poly.pdbx_strand_id
1 'polypeptide(L)'
;MNKKRLLKSILRDAHIIDIDFSDWAKAVRICVIGPPREGIVTRQLPVYILEFQRVRNFCCSFSHYAAQRKYRVKRFLWRVDDWKWFRKKKMQVLELAYRSYFPKLSVEFKSYQVREIRGSRLRPIFKLWKDSGSSFVRGSLEKRLAK
;
A
#
# COMPACT_ATOMS: atom_id res chain seq x y z
N MET A 1 -9.68 -15.05 11.63
CA MET A 1 -8.22 -14.77 11.62
C MET A 1 -7.94 -13.45 12.33
N ASN A 2 -6.99 -13.40 13.28
CA ASN A 2 -6.64 -12.17 14.02
C ASN A 2 -6.17 -11.07 13.05
N LYS A 3 -6.70 -9.84 13.15
CA LYS A 3 -6.37 -8.69 12.27
C LYS A 3 -4.85 -8.46 12.14
N LYS A 4 -4.11 -8.65 13.24
CA LYS A 4 -2.66 -8.50 13.27
C LYS A 4 -1.95 -9.62 12.49
N ARG A 5 -2.48 -10.86 12.52
CA ARG A 5 -1.95 -11.99 11.77
C ARG A 5 -2.17 -11.81 10.25
N LEU A 6 -3.35 -11.34 9.85
CA LEU A 6 -3.63 -11.00 8.45
C LEU A 6 -2.66 -9.94 7.92
N LEU A 7 -2.48 -8.84 8.66
CA LEU A 7 -1.58 -7.77 8.24
C LEU A 7 -0.14 -8.26 8.09
N LYS A 8 0.38 -9.02 9.07
CA LYS A 8 1.73 -9.61 8.97
C LYS A 8 1.88 -10.51 7.75
N SER A 9 0.87 -11.31 7.45
CA SER A 9 0.88 -12.19 6.27
C SER A 9 0.89 -11.38 4.98
N ILE A 10 0.12 -10.30 4.89
CA ILE A 10 0.13 -9.39 3.73
C ILE A 10 1.52 -8.76 3.55
N LEU A 11 2.06 -8.16 4.61
CA LEU A 11 3.32 -7.40 4.57
C LEU A 11 4.57 -8.25 4.29
N ARG A 12 4.50 -9.58 4.45
CA ARG A 12 5.63 -10.50 4.18
C ARG A 12 6.08 -10.50 2.72
N ASP A 13 5.16 -10.28 1.78
CA ASP A 13 5.46 -10.24 0.34
C ASP A 13 4.62 -9.17 -0.37
N ALA A 14 4.32 -8.09 0.36
CA ALA A 14 3.46 -7.02 -0.14
C ALA A 14 4.16 -6.24 -1.26
N HIS A 15 3.42 -5.94 -2.32
CA HIS A 15 3.81 -4.94 -3.28
C HIS A 15 2.90 -3.73 -3.16
N ILE A 16 3.46 -2.59 -2.76
CA ILE A 16 2.74 -1.32 -2.70
C ILE A 16 2.53 -0.82 -4.13
N ILE A 17 1.28 -0.51 -4.45
CA ILE A 17 0.84 -0.08 -5.78
C ILE A 17 0.28 1.33 -5.80
N ASP A 18 -0.22 1.82 -4.65
CA ASP A 18 -0.78 3.17 -4.54
C ASP A 18 -0.79 3.62 -3.08
N ILE A 19 -0.72 4.93 -2.88
CA ILE A 19 -0.88 5.58 -1.58
C ILE A 19 -1.87 6.74 -1.76
N ASP A 20 -2.99 6.68 -1.05
CA ASP A 20 -4.09 7.65 -1.13
C ASP A 20 -4.14 8.53 0.13
N PHE A 21 -4.04 9.84 -0.12
CA PHE A 21 -4.05 10.94 0.85
C PHE A 21 -5.32 11.78 0.83
N SER A 22 -6.35 11.38 0.08
CA SER A 22 -7.52 12.22 -0.17
C SER A 22 -8.29 12.62 1.08
N ASP A 23 -8.22 11.77 2.10
CA ASP A 23 -8.77 12.06 3.42
C ASP A 23 -7.66 12.15 4.46
N TRP A 24 -6.52 12.75 4.14
CA TRP A 24 -5.34 12.82 5.02
C TRP A 24 -5.68 13.24 6.46
N ALA A 25 -6.62 14.18 6.65
CA ALA A 25 -7.09 14.60 7.96
C ALA A 25 -7.71 13.46 8.80
N LYS A 26 -8.23 12.42 8.17
CA LYS A 26 -8.88 11.26 8.79
C LYS A 26 -8.02 10.00 8.70
N ALA A 27 -7.49 9.70 7.52
CA ALA A 27 -6.79 8.46 7.23
C ALA A 27 -5.79 8.56 6.07
N VAL A 28 -4.81 7.66 6.10
CA VAL A 28 -3.93 7.32 4.98
C VAL A 28 -4.28 5.91 4.53
N ARG A 29 -4.37 5.69 3.22
CA ARG A 29 -4.65 4.37 2.66
C ARG A 29 -3.49 3.91 1.81
N ILE A 30 -2.94 2.75 2.11
CA ILE A 30 -1.92 2.10 1.30
C ILE A 30 -2.56 0.91 0.60
N CYS A 31 -2.50 0.90 -0.73
CA CYS A 31 -2.99 -0.20 -1.53
C CYS A 31 -1.84 -1.17 -1.82
N VAL A 32 -2.04 -2.45 -1.52
CA VAL A 32 -1.00 -3.49 -1.64
C VAL A 32 -1.53 -4.73 -2.34
N ILE A 33 -0.69 -5.35 -3.15
CA ILE A 33 -0.89 -6.72 -3.62
C ILE A 33 -0.39 -7.64 -2.51
N GLY A 34 -1.24 -8.55 -2.04
CA GLY A 34 -0.86 -9.54 -1.03
C GLY A 34 -0.58 -10.92 -1.63
N PRO A 35 -0.13 -11.88 -0.81
CA PRO A 35 0.16 -13.24 -1.26
C PRO A 35 -1.12 -13.96 -1.70
N PRO A 36 -1.00 -15.01 -2.54
CA PRO A 36 -2.13 -15.86 -2.89
C PRO A 36 -2.77 -16.45 -1.63
N ARG A 37 -4.09 -16.58 -1.63
CA ARG A 37 -4.80 -17.26 -0.55
C ARG A 37 -4.54 -18.76 -0.65
N GLU A 38 -4.14 -19.38 0.46
CA GLU A 38 -4.00 -20.84 0.54
C GLU A 38 -5.31 -21.50 0.09
N GLY A 39 -5.21 -22.47 -0.82
CA GLY A 39 -6.34 -23.22 -1.34
C GLY A 39 -7.21 -22.52 -2.38
N ILE A 40 -6.89 -21.29 -2.83
CA ILE A 40 -7.65 -20.62 -3.90
C ILE A 40 -6.77 -20.42 -5.14
N VAL A 41 -6.99 -21.26 -6.15
CA VAL A 41 -6.36 -21.11 -7.47
C VAL A 41 -7.06 -19.97 -8.20
N THR A 42 -6.48 -18.76 -8.13
CA THR A 42 -6.96 -17.59 -8.86
C THR A 42 -5.88 -17.10 -9.83
N ARG A 43 -6.31 -16.62 -11.01
CA ARG A 43 -5.40 -15.98 -11.98
C ARG A 43 -4.93 -14.58 -11.55
N GLN A 44 -5.42 -14.05 -10.44
CA GLN A 44 -5.15 -12.69 -9.97
C GLN A 44 -4.87 -12.69 -8.48
N LEU A 45 -3.72 -12.12 -8.10
CA LEU A 45 -3.37 -11.94 -6.69
C LEU A 45 -4.36 -11.00 -5.99
N PRO A 46 -4.68 -11.25 -4.71
CA PRO A 46 -5.58 -10.39 -3.95
C PRO A 46 -4.96 -9.02 -3.71
N VAL A 47 -5.80 -7.99 -3.72
CA VAL A 47 -5.41 -6.60 -3.42
C VAL A 47 -6.09 -6.15 -2.14
N TYR A 48 -5.32 -5.51 -1.26
CA TYR A 48 -5.76 -5.03 0.03
C TYR A 48 -5.56 -3.53 0.16
N ILE A 49 -6.47 -2.88 0.90
CA ILE A 49 -6.32 -1.53 1.41
C ILE A 49 -5.96 -1.62 2.88
N LEU A 50 -4.79 -1.09 3.21
CA LEU A 50 -4.34 -0.85 4.57
C LEU A 50 -4.70 0.60 4.91
N GLU A 51 -5.77 0.78 5.68
CA GLU A 51 -6.21 2.10 6.12
C GLU A 51 -5.68 2.39 7.52
N PHE A 52 -4.92 3.48 7.65
CA PHE A 52 -4.36 3.98 8.90
C PHE A 52 -5.13 5.22 9.32
N GLN A 53 -5.72 5.20 10.50
CA GLN A 53 -6.63 6.24 10.98
C GLN A 53 -5.98 7.08 12.06
N ARG A 54 -6.36 8.37 12.11
CA ARG A 54 -5.79 9.37 13.02
C ARG A 54 -4.26 9.40 12.90
N VAL A 55 -3.79 9.54 11.67
CA VAL A 55 -2.36 9.59 11.35
C VAL A 55 -1.78 10.89 11.91
N ARG A 56 -0.68 10.79 12.63
CA ARG A 56 0.07 11.94 13.16
C ARG A 56 1.30 12.27 12.32
N ASN A 57 1.93 11.25 11.78
CA ASN A 57 3.11 11.40 10.96
C ASN A 57 3.04 10.38 9.82
N PHE A 58 3.41 10.83 8.63
CA PHE A 58 3.66 10.00 7.48
C PHE A 58 4.91 10.52 6.80
N CYS A 59 5.87 9.63 6.59
CA CYS A 59 7.07 9.93 5.85
C CYS A 59 7.20 8.88 4.75
N CYS A 60 7.45 9.32 3.53
CA CYS A 60 7.83 8.42 2.46
C CYS A 60 9.00 9.04 1.72
N SER A 61 10.09 8.28 1.64
CA SER A 61 11.32 8.71 1.00
C SER A 61 11.70 7.71 -0.09
N PHE A 62 12.16 8.26 -1.20
CA PHE A 62 12.57 7.50 -2.35
C PHE A 62 13.90 8.04 -2.85
N SER A 63 14.75 7.14 -3.34
CA SER A 63 15.95 7.51 -4.09
C SER A 63 15.54 7.94 -5.50
N HIS A 64 15.05 9.17 -5.65
CA HIS A 64 14.56 9.68 -6.94
C HIS A 64 15.63 10.41 -7.77
N TYR A 65 16.78 10.76 -7.20
CA TYR A 65 17.74 11.63 -7.90
C TYR A 65 18.42 10.96 -9.12
N ALA A 66 18.39 9.63 -9.25
CA ALA A 66 18.96 8.91 -10.41
C ALA A 66 17.92 8.26 -11.33
N ALA A 67 16.74 7.87 -10.82
CA ALA A 67 15.79 7.05 -11.58
C ALA A 67 14.87 7.85 -12.52
N GLN A 68 14.42 9.05 -12.12
CA GLN A 68 13.49 9.84 -12.93
C GLN A 68 14.10 10.44 -14.19
N ARG A 69 15.41 10.75 -14.21
CA ARG A 69 16.09 11.24 -15.41
C ARG A 69 16.43 10.14 -16.41
N LYS A 70 16.70 8.92 -15.92
CA LYS A 70 17.16 7.80 -16.77
C LYS A 70 16.01 6.87 -17.21
N TYR A 71 14.92 6.83 -16.44
CA TYR A 71 13.77 6.00 -16.72
C TYR A 71 12.51 6.84 -16.59
N ARG A 72 11.76 6.99 -17.70
CA ARG A 72 10.35 7.44 -17.69
C ARG A 72 9.52 6.35 -17.00
N VAL A 73 9.68 6.18 -15.68
CA VAL A 73 9.02 5.11 -14.92
C VAL A 73 7.53 5.44 -14.86
N LYS A 74 6.76 4.82 -15.76
CA LYS A 74 5.30 5.01 -15.85
C LYS A 74 4.52 4.21 -14.80
N ARG A 75 5.20 3.34 -14.05
CA ARG A 75 4.63 2.41 -13.06
C ARG A 75 5.59 2.26 -11.89
N PHE A 76 5.16 2.59 -10.69
CA PHE A 76 5.95 2.33 -9.48
C PHE A 76 5.28 1.18 -8.73
N LEU A 77 5.92 0.01 -8.78
CA LEU A 77 5.56 -1.15 -7.98
C LEU A 77 6.68 -1.34 -6.98
N TRP A 78 6.39 -1.14 -5.70
CA TRP A 78 7.39 -1.23 -4.66
C TRP A 78 7.19 -2.47 -3.81
N ARG A 79 8.14 -3.40 -3.91
CA ARG A 79 8.20 -4.57 -3.04
C ARG A 79 8.64 -4.19 -1.63
N VAL A 80 7.88 -4.63 -0.62
CA VAL A 80 8.27 -4.55 0.78
C VAL A 80 9.11 -5.79 1.11
N ASP A 81 10.39 -5.57 1.45
CA ASP A 81 11.32 -6.65 1.86
C ASP A 81 11.52 -6.65 3.38
N ASP A 82 11.47 -5.47 4.03
CA ASP A 82 11.58 -5.33 5.49
C ASP A 82 10.42 -4.48 6.00
N TRP A 83 9.90 -4.84 7.18
CA TRP A 83 8.87 -4.08 7.86
C TRP A 83 9.02 -4.18 9.37
N LYS A 84 8.76 -3.07 10.06
CA LYS A 84 8.81 -2.98 11.51
C LYS A 84 7.50 -2.43 12.04
N TRP A 85 7.01 -3.04 13.12
CA TRP A 85 5.83 -2.59 13.83
C TRP A 85 6.15 -2.44 15.30
N PHE A 86 6.05 -1.22 15.81
CA PHE A 86 6.27 -0.95 17.22
C PHE A 86 5.29 0.10 17.75
N ARG A 87 5.27 0.23 19.07
CA ARG A 87 4.40 1.20 19.75
C ARG A 87 5.25 2.39 20.19
N LYS A 88 4.79 3.60 19.88
CA LYS A 88 5.40 4.87 20.31
C LYS A 88 4.38 5.63 21.17
N LYS A 89 4.55 5.57 22.50
CA LYS A 89 3.60 6.12 23.47
C LYS A 89 2.17 5.56 23.26
N LYS A 90 1.20 6.42 22.90
CA LYS A 90 -0.20 6.08 22.63
C LYS A 90 -0.49 5.76 21.15
N MET A 91 0.55 5.73 20.31
CA MET A 91 0.47 5.54 18.86
C MET A 91 1.18 4.24 18.44
N GLN A 92 0.83 3.75 17.27
CA GLN A 92 1.47 2.64 16.59
C GLN A 92 2.27 3.18 15.42
N VAL A 93 3.42 2.58 15.14
CA VAL A 93 4.28 2.96 14.02
C VAL A 93 4.49 1.73 13.16
N LEU A 94 4.20 1.87 11.86
CA LEU A 94 4.54 0.90 10.84
C LEU A 94 5.60 1.52 9.94
N GLU A 95 6.73 0.84 9.82
CA GLU A 95 7.80 1.16 8.90
C GLU A 95 7.90 0.07 7.83
N LEU A 96 8.04 0.47 6.57
CA LEU A 96 8.19 -0.40 5.40
C LEU A 96 9.44 0.03 4.63
N ALA A 97 10.25 -0.93 4.19
CA ALA A 97 11.46 -0.68 3.43
C ALA A 97 11.69 -1.77 2.36
N TYR A 98 12.36 -1.41 1.27
CA TYR A 98 12.98 -2.39 0.36
C TYR A 98 14.43 -2.64 0.77
N ARG A 99 14.67 -3.66 1.61
CA ARG A 99 15.98 -3.95 2.22
C ARG A 99 16.51 -2.73 3.00
N SER A 100 17.82 -2.66 3.23
CA SER A 100 18.50 -1.48 3.78
C SER A 100 18.45 -0.25 2.84
N TYR A 101 18.01 -0.45 1.59
CA TYR A 101 17.98 0.55 0.54
C TYR A 101 16.61 1.26 0.45
N PHE A 102 16.55 2.32 -0.35
CA PHE A 102 15.30 3.01 -0.67
C PHE A 102 14.41 2.15 -1.57
N PRO A 103 13.07 2.36 -1.57
CA PRO A 103 12.31 3.37 -0.81
C PRO A 103 11.92 2.95 0.62
N LYS A 104 11.60 3.95 1.45
CA LYS A 104 11.18 3.78 2.86
C LYS A 104 9.87 4.52 3.11
N LEU A 105 9.01 3.94 3.93
CA LEU A 105 7.74 4.52 4.38
C LEU A 105 7.61 4.33 5.89
N SER A 106 7.14 5.35 6.57
CA SER A 106 6.80 5.30 7.99
C SER A 106 5.45 5.97 8.20
N VAL A 107 4.55 5.31 8.92
CA VAL A 107 3.23 5.85 9.29
C VAL A 107 3.00 5.67 10.79
N GLU A 108 2.71 6.78 11.48
CA GLU A 108 2.35 6.83 12.89
C GLU A 108 0.83 7.05 13.02
N PHE A 109 0.11 6.08 13.58
CA PHE A 109 -1.36 6.02 13.58
C PHE A 109 -1.94 5.46 14.88
N LYS A 110 -3.23 5.71 15.13
CA LYS A 110 -3.91 5.20 16.35
C LYS A 110 -4.54 3.83 16.11
N SER A 111 -5.27 3.69 15.01
CA SER A 111 -5.97 2.46 14.61
C SER A 111 -5.74 2.16 13.13
N TYR A 112 -5.93 0.91 12.74
CA TYR A 112 -5.85 0.49 11.35
C TYR A 112 -6.98 -0.46 10.98
N GLN A 113 -7.27 -0.51 9.69
CA GLN A 113 -8.19 -1.48 9.08
C GLN A 113 -7.55 -2.10 7.84
N VAL A 114 -7.87 -3.37 7.61
CA VAL A 114 -7.47 -4.10 6.41
C VAL A 114 -8.74 -4.50 5.67
N ARG A 115 -8.87 -4.07 4.43
CA ARG A 115 -10.00 -4.40 3.56
C ARG A 115 -9.49 -5.05 2.29
N GLU A 116 -10.00 -6.22 1.95
CA GLU A 116 -9.73 -6.81 0.64
C GLU A 116 -10.63 -6.19 -0.42
N ILE A 117 -10.06 -5.87 -1.57
CA ILE A 117 -10.81 -5.40 -2.73
C ILE A 117 -11.19 -6.61 -3.58
N ARG A 118 -12.48 -6.78 -3.86
CA ARG A 118 -12.97 -7.80 -4.79
C ARG A 118 -12.39 -7.55 -6.19
N GLY A 119 -11.90 -8.59 -6.85
CA GLY A 119 -11.28 -8.50 -8.17
C GLY A 119 -12.14 -7.80 -9.25
N SER A 120 -13.47 -7.92 -9.17
CA SER A 120 -14.39 -7.21 -10.06
C SER A 120 -14.33 -5.68 -9.91
N ARG A 121 -14.05 -5.16 -8.70
CA ARG A 121 -13.90 -3.72 -8.43
C ARG A 121 -12.50 -3.20 -8.75
N LEU A 122 -11.52 -4.09 -8.88
CA LEU A 122 -10.19 -3.72 -9.34
C LEU A 122 -10.20 -3.37 -10.83
N ARG A 123 -10.93 -4.13 -11.66
CA ARG A 123 -10.91 -3.96 -13.13
C ARG A 123 -11.19 -2.53 -13.62
N PRO A 124 -12.14 -1.74 -13.09
CA PRO A 124 -12.38 -0.38 -13.55
C PRO A 124 -11.31 0.62 -13.10
N ILE A 125 -10.76 0.45 -11.90
CA ILE A 125 -9.80 1.35 -11.25
C ILE A 125 -8.38 1.09 -11.74
N PHE A 126 -8.11 -0.20 -11.97
CA PHE A 126 -6.89 -0.78 -12.47
C PHE A 126 -7.11 -1.36 -13.88
N LYS A 127 -8.02 -0.81 -14.69
CA LYS A 127 -8.05 -1.07 -16.16
C LYS A 127 -6.65 -0.82 -16.75
N LEU A 128 -5.93 0.13 -16.13
CA LEU A 128 -4.53 0.52 -16.31
C LEU A 128 -3.47 -0.45 -15.72
N TRP A 129 -3.82 -1.61 -15.15
CA TRP A 129 -2.78 -2.62 -14.87
C TRP A 129 -2.20 -3.20 -16.16
N LYS A 130 -3.02 -3.25 -17.23
CA LYS A 130 -2.53 -3.53 -18.58
C LYS A 130 -1.90 -2.31 -19.25
N ASP A 131 -2.40 -1.09 -18.99
CA ASP A 131 -1.98 0.12 -19.71
C ASP A 131 -1.05 1.05 -18.90
N SER A 132 0.05 1.45 -19.52
CA SER A 132 1.30 1.84 -18.88
C SER A 132 1.39 3.31 -18.46
N GLY A 133 0.48 3.87 -17.66
CA GLY A 133 0.46 5.35 -17.51
C GLY A 133 0.00 5.99 -16.21
N SER A 134 -0.05 5.30 -15.08
CA SER A 134 -0.84 5.79 -13.95
C SER A 134 -0.02 6.04 -12.68
N SER A 135 -0.08 7.26 -12.14
CA SER A 135 0.72 7.79 -11.01
C SER A 135 0.70 6.90 -9.76
N PHE A 136 1.82 6.87 -9.01
CA PHE A 136 2.04 6.08 -7.77
C PHE A 136 1.34 6.65 -6.52
N VAL A 137 0.98 7.93 -6.58
CA VAL A 137 0.21 8.63 -5.56
C VAL A 137 -1.04 9.16 -6.26
N ARG A 138 -2.22 8.76 -5.79
CA ARG A 138 -3.50 9.22 -6.37
C ARG A 138 -4.45 9.70 -5.30
N GLY A 139 -5.28 10.66 -5.71
CA GLY A 139 -6.49 10.99 -4.98
C GLY A 139 -7.69 10.14 -5.39
N SER A 140 -8.59 9.93 -4.44
CA SER A 140 -9.98 9.48 -4.54
C SER A 140 -10.17 7.99 -4.84
N LEU A 141 -9.35 7.11 -4.25
CA LEU A 141 -9.49 5.67 -4.42
C LEU A 141 -10.87 5.18 -3.96
N GLU A 142 -11.37 5.69 -2.83
CA GLU A 142 -12.68 5.29 -2.29
C GLU A 142 -13.85 5.69 -3.20
N LYS A 143 -13.84 6.91 -3.77
CA LYS A 143 -14.89 7.36 -4.70
C LYS A 143 -14.95 6.50 -5.96
N ARG A 144 -13.82 5.89 -6.36
CA ARG A 144 -13.73 5.00 -7.51
C ARG A 144 -14.12 3.56 -7.19
N LEU A 145 -13.93 3.13 -5.94
CA LEU A 145 -14.35 1.80 -5.43
C LEU A 145 -15.85 1.70 -5.13
N ALA A 146 -16.52 2.86 -4.99
CA ALA A 146 -17.96 2.97 -4.73
C ALA A 146 -18.83 2.97 -6.00
N LYS A 147 -18.23 3.12 -7.18
CA LYS A 147 -18.89 2.94 -8.49
C LYS A 147 -18.79 1.48 -8.94
#